data_AF-A0A921Q0F0-F1
#
_entry.id   AF-A0A921Q0F0-F1
#
_cell.length_a   1.000
_cell.length_b   1.000
_cell.length_c   1.000
_cell.angle_alpha   90.00
_cell.angle_beta   90.00
_cell.angle_gamma   90.00
#
_symmetry.space_group_name_H-M   'P 1'
#
loop_
_entity.id
_entity.type
_entity.pdbx_description
1 polymer ?
#
loop_
_entity_poly.entity_id
_entity_poly.type
_entity_poly.pdbx_seq_one_letter_code
_entity_poly.pdbx_strand_id
1 'polypeptide(L)'
;MAWLVDGRRRLDGARYDAGTVRRYLGNVLTYASREVDVEAVSSSPLADVAAMAGEAIAEVFRSERYEELVDWMEARKGVFRDREGGGKWTEVVGTGTGSPALVVSSFVPFHVEGDFGFGRPRLVIPWIRPGRLGSAAMTVARSPVEDGSWLITARLWPRLADAVDADPDAVLKPATAARLGFGAPDPADVMQMQDTTSRM
;
A
#
# COMPACT_ATOMS: atom_id res chain seq x y z
N MET A 1 1.23 12.23 7.82
CA MET A 1 0.91 11.08 6.95
C MET A 1 1.89 11.01 5.78
N ALA A 2 2.12 9.83 5.22
CA ALA A 2 2.95 9.66 4.04
C ALA A 2 2.43 8.54 3.12
N TRP A 3 2.73 8.66 1.83
CA TRP A 3 2.29 7.75 0.79
C TRP A 3 3.47 7.41 -0.14
N LEU A 4 3.61 6.14 -0.50
CA LEU A 4 4.51 5.77 -1.58
C LEU A 4 3.83 6.00 -2.93
N VAL A 5 4.53 6.69 -3.84
CA VAL A 5 4.00 7.14 -5.14
C VAL A 5 4.82 6.53 -6.28
N ASP A 6 4.16 5.71 -7.10
CA ASP A 6 4.73 5.08 -8.30
C ASP A 6 4.95 6.09 -9.43
N GLY A 7 6.21 6.30 -9.78
CA GLY A 7 6.64 7.27 -10.79
C GLY A 7 6.61 6.78 -12.22
N ARG A 8 6.33 5.49 -12.47
CA ARG A 8 6.36 4.92 -13.82
C ARG A 8 5.54 5.71 -14.84
N ARG A 9 4.41 6.29 -14.41
CA ARG A 9 3.52 7.10 -15.26
C ARG A 9 4.00 8.53 -15.50
N ARG A 10 5.07 8.96 -14.82
CA ARG A 10 5.62 10.31 -14.84
C ARG A 10 7.04 10.39 -15.40
N LEU A 11 7.65 9.26 -15.75
CA LEU A 11 8.93 9.28 -16.45
C LEU A 11 8.75 9.84 -17.86
N ASP A 12 9.77 10.56 -18.34
CA ASP A 12 9.78 11.18 -19.67
C ASP A 12 9.62 10.12 -20.77
N GLY A 13 8.47 10.15 -21.46
CA GLY A 13 8.15 9.22 -22.54
C GLY A 13 9.05 9.36 -23.78
N ALA A 14 9.76 10.48 -23.93
CA ALA A 14 10.78 10.64 -24.97
C ALA A 14 12.08 9.91 -24.64
N ARG A 15 12.38 9.70 -23.35
CA ARG A 15 13.58 8.99 -22.86
C ARG A 15 13.31 7.51 -22.58
N TYR A 16 12.09 7.18 -22.16
CA TYR A 16 11.74 5.84 -21.68
C TYR A 16 10.48 5.31 -22.35
N ASP A 17 10.61 4.14 -22.98
CA ASP A 17 9.45 3.43 -23.54
C ASP A 17 8.47 3.00 -22.43
N ALA A 18 7.20 3.37 -22.58
CA ALA A 18 6.15 3.10 -21.59
C ALA A 18 5.93 1.60 -21.36
N GLY A 19 6.06 0.78 -22.41
CA GLY A 19 5.93 -0.68 -22.30
C GLY A 19 7.02 -1.30 -21.41
N THR A 20 8.24 -0.82 -21.58
CA THR A 20 9.44 -1.21 -20.83
C THR A 20 9.36 -0.74 -19.38
N VAL A 21 9.03 0.54 -19.15
CA VAL A 21 8.87 1.11 -17.80
C VAL A 21 7.79 0.37 -17.00
N ARG A 22 6.68 0.00 -17.65
CA ARG A 22 5.61 -0.77 -17.00
C ARG A 22 6.08 -2.16 -16.54
N ARG A 23 7.03 -2.78 -17.24
CA ARG A 23 7.57 -4.12 -16.92
C ARG A 23 8.83 -4.06 -16.05
N TYR A 24 9.34 -2.87 -15.78
CA TYR A 24 10.52 -2.70 -14.95
C TYR A 24 10.25 -3.18 -13.52
N LEU A 25 11.03 -4.16 -13.06
CA LEU A 25 10.85 -4.80 -11.75
C LEU A 25 11.51 -4.05 -10.59
N GLY A 26 12.32 -3.02 -10.88
CA GLY A 26 12.97 -2.22 -9.85
C GLY A 26 12.07 -1.14 -9.24
N ASN A 27 12.62 -0.39 -8.29
CA ASN A 27 11.89 0.69 -7.62
C ASN A 27 11.85 1.94 -8.49
N VAL A 28 10.65 2.47 -8.71
CA VAL A 28 10.40 3.79 -9.31
C VAL A 28 9.43 4.50 -8.38
N LEU A 29 9.91 4.81 -7.18
CA LEU A 29 9.07 5.25 -6.07
C LEU A 29 9.64 6.53 -5.47
N THR A 30 8.75 7.42 -5.08
CA THR A 30 9.04 8.55 -4.19
C THR A 30 8.03 8.55 -3.04
N TYR A 31 8.26 9.40 -2.05
CA TYR A 31 7.34 9.63 -0.96
C TYR A 31 6.64 10.97 -1.15
N ALA A 32 5.33 10.97 -0.97
CA ALA A 32 4.57 12.15 -0.59
C ALA A 32 4.43 12.16 0.94
N SER A 33 4.53 13.32 1.57
CA SER A 33 4.23 13.46 2.99
C SER A 33 3.54 14.78 3.28
N ARG A 34 2.69 14.76 4.31
CA ARG A 34 2.03 15.95 4.85
C ARG A 34 1.98 15.80 6.37
N GLU A 35 2.47 16.81 7.08
CA GLU A 35 2.32 16.92 8.52
C GLU A 35 1.14 17.87 8.82
N VAL A 36 0.26 17.43 9.71
CA VAL A 36 -0.98 18.12 10.08
C VAL A 36 -1.28 17.76 11.53
N ASP A 37 -1.85 18.71 12.28
CA ASP A 37 -2.28 18.48 13.66
C ASP A 37 -3.37 17.40 13.75
N VAL A 38 -3.36 16.64 14.84
CA VAL A 38 -4.31 15.53 15.05
C VAL A 38 -5.74 16.06 15.10
N GLU A 39 -5.95 17.21 15.74
CA GLU A 39 -7.23 17.90 15.87
C GLU A 39 -7.77 18.34 14.50
N ALA A 40 -6.90 18.81 13.62
CA ALA A 40 -7.29 19.19 12.26
C ALA A 40 -7.72 17.95 11.45
N VAL A 41 -7.03 16.82 11.60
CA VAL A 41 -7.43 15.56 10.93
C VAL A 41 -8.74 15.01 11.50
N SER A 42 -8.90 14.97 12.82
CA SER A 42 -10.06 14.35 13.48
C SER A 42 -11.35 15.16 13.38
N SER A 43 -11.26 16.48 13.23
CA SER A 43 -12.43 17.36 13.04
C SER A 43 -12.81 17.59 11.58
N SER A 44 -11.95 17.23 10.63
CA SER A 44 -12.21 17.41 9.20
C SER A 44 -13.14 16.33 8.64
N PRO A 45 -14.06 16.68 7.74
CA PRO A 45 -14.76 15.72 6.89
C PRO A 45 -13.78 14.78 6.16
N LEU A 46 -14.16 13.52 5.95
CA LEU A 46 -13.33 12.53 5.25
C LEU A 46 -12.93 13.00 3.84
N ALA A 47 -13.81 13.72 3.14
CA ALA A 47 -13.53 14.29 1.83
C ALA A 47 -12.35 15.28 1.86
N ASP A 48 -12.26 16.10 2.92
CA ASP A 48 -11.20 17.09 3.08
C ASP A 48 -9.88 16.40 3.42
N VAL A 49 -9.91 15.35 4.26
CA VAL A 49 -8.73 14.50 4.51
C VAL A 49 -8.24 13.81 3.23
N ALA A 50 -9.16 13.34 2.39
CA ALA A 50 -8.82 12.76 1.10
C ALA A 50 -8.24 13.80 0.13
N ALA A 51 -8.79 15.01 0.10
CA ALA A 51 -8.26 16.12 -0.70
C ALA A 51 -6.84 16.49 -0.26
N MET A 52 -6.60 16.62 1.06
CA MET A 52 -5.27 16.89 1.61
C MET A 52 -4.23 15.83 1.18
N ALA A 53 -4.62 14.55 1.19
CA ALA A 53 -3.77 13.46 0.70
C ALA A 53 -3.51 13.59 -0.83
N GLY A 54 -4.56 13.88 -1.60
CA GLY A 54 -4.49 14.08 -3.04
C GLY A 54 -3.55 15.21 -3.44
N GLU A 55 -3.63 16.35 -2.77
CA GLU A 55 -2.73 17.49 -2.98
C GLU A 55 -1.27 17.15 -2.66
N ALA A 56 -1.02 16.46 -1.54
CA ALA A 56 0.34 16.06 -1.16
C ALA A 56 0.97 15.09 -2.18
N ILE A 57 0.16 14.18 -2.72
CA ILE A 57 0.59 13.27 -3.78
C ILE A 57 0.82 14.05 -5.08
N ALA A 58 -0.08 14.96 -5.46
CA ALA A 58 0.03 15.75 -6.68
C ALA A 58 1.32 16.58 -6.73
N GLU A 59 1.76 17.13 -5.60
CA GLU A 59 3.00 17.91 -5.46
C GLU A 59 4.26 17.13 -5.89
N VAL A 60 4.31 15.84 -5.56
CA VAL A 60 5.45 14.96 -5.88
C VAL A 60 5.25 14.16 -7.17
N PHE A 61 4.03 14.10 -7.70
CA PHE A 61 3.66 13.29 -8.86
C PHE A 61 3.98 14.01 -10.18
N ARG A 62 5.25 14.40 -10.34
CA ARG A 62 5.83 15.10 -11.50
C ARG A 62 7.17 14.47 -11.88
N SER A 63 7.56 14.55 -13.15
CA SER A 63 8.81 13.95 -13.68
C SER A 63 10.03 14.37 -12.89
N GLU A 64 10.13 15.67 -12.63
CA GLU A 64 11.32 16.32 -12.09
C GLU A 64 11.61 15.82 -10.67
N ARG A 65 10.59 15.47 -9.88
CA ARG A 65 10.77 14.93 -8.53
C ARG A 65 11.55 13.61 -8.54
N TYR A 66 11.33 12.76 -9.53
CA TYR A 66 12.03 11.47 -9.63
C TYR A 66 13.48 11.68 -10.10
N GLU A 67 13.72 12.63 -11.00
CA GLU A 67 15.07 13.02 -11.42
C GLU A 67 15.85 13.67 -10.27
N GLU A 68 15.24 14.63 -9.55
CA GLU A 68 15.79 15.26 -8.34
C GLU A 68 16.21 14.22 -7.29
N LEU A 69 15.41 13.18 -7.09
CA LEU A 69 15.72 12.11 -6.15
C LEU A 69 16.93 11.28 -6.60
N VAL A 70 17.04 10.98 -7.89
CA VAL A 70 18.21 10.30 -8.46
C VAL A 70 19.45 11.16 -8.27
N ASP A 71 19.42 12.44 -8.66
CA ASP A 71 20.53 13.37 -8.50
C ASP A 71 20.97 13.50 -7.04
N TRP A 72 19.99 13.59 -6.12
CA TRP A 72 20.26 13.65 -4.68
C TRP A 72 20.95 12.39 -4.17
N MET A 73 20.52 11.21 -4.62
CA MET A 73 21.10 9.91 -4.27
C MET A 73 22.52 9.78 -4.84
N GLU A 74 22.72 10.13 -6.11
CA GLU A 74 24.02 10.13 -6.79
C GLU A 74 25.05 11.00 -6.05
N ALA A 75 24.67 12.24 -5.72
CA ALA A 75 25.51 13.17 -4.99
C ALA A 75 25.89 12.69 -3.57
N ARG A 76 25.13 11.73 -3.00
CA ARG A 76 25.33 11.21 -1.63
C ARG A 76 25.79 9.76 -1.58
N LYS A 77 26.12 9.16 -2.73
CA LYS A 77 26.51 7.74 -2.83
C LYS A 77 27.62 7.34 -1.86
N GLY A 78 28.60 8.20 -1.59
CA GLY A 78 29.69 7.93 -0.64
C GLY A 78 29.19 7.54 0.76
N VAL A 79 28.18 8.27 1.27
CA VAL A 79 27.59 8.02 2.60
C VAL A 79 26.98 6.62 2.71
N PHE A 80 26.48 6.07 1.60
CA PHE A 80 25.89 4.73 1.56
C PHE A 80 26.94 3.63 1.36
N ARG A 81 28.09 3.92 0.74
CA ARG A 81 29.17 2.94 0.49
C ARG A 81 30.05 2.71 1.71
N ASP A 82 30.28 3.74 2.52
CA ASP A 82 31.26 3.71 3.61
C ASP A 82 30.68 3.20 4.95
N ARG A 83 29.39 2.87 5.01
CA ARG A 83 28.75 2.23 6.17
C ARG A 83 28.77 0.71 6.02
N GLU A 84 29.30 0.02 7.01
CA GLU A 84 29.24 -1.43 7.11
C GLU A 84 27.78 -1.91 7.02
N GLY A 85 27.44 -2.68 5.98
CA GLY A 85 26.07 -3.13 5.68
C GLY A 85 25.31 -2.34 4.62
N GLY A 86 25.90 -1.31 4.02
CA GLY A 86 25.28 -0.48 2.97
C GLY A 86 24.24 0.47 3.56
N GLY A 87 24.48 1.77 3.49
CA GLY A 87 23.55 2.75 4.02
C GLY A 87 22.20 2.68 3.30
N LYS A 88 21.11 2.68 4.08
CA LYS A 88 19.74 2.76 3.56
C LYS A 88 19.25 4.20 3.66
N TRP A 89 18.47 4.63 2.67
CA TRP A 89 17.75 5.89 2.71
C TRP A 89 16.27 5.65 2.96
N THR A 90 15.66 6.53 3.75
CA THR A 90 14.21 6.66 3.91
C THR A 90 13.90 8.12 4.17
N GLU A 91 12.68 8.55 3.85
CA GLU A 91 12.19 9.85 4.31
C GLU A 91 12.12 9.93 5.84
N VAL A 92 12.24 11.14 6.37
CA VAL A 92 12.17 11.45 7.81
C VAL A 92 10.87 10.93 8.42
N VAL A 93 9.74 11.04 7.71
CA VAL A 93 8.45 10.50 8.18
C VAL A 93 8.50 8.98 8.43
N GLY A 94 9.36 8.25 7.72
CA GLY A 94 9.56 6.81 7.89
C GLY A 94 10.39 6.44 9.12
N THR A 95 11.13 7.37 9.72
CA THR A 95 11.99 7.08 10.89
C THR A 95 11.22 7.09 12.20
N GLY A 96 10.03 7.72 12.23
CA GLY A 96 9.21 7.83 13.45
C GLY A 96 9.82 8.67 14.56
N THR A 97 10.80 9.53 14.25
CA THR A 97 11.49 10.36 15.26
C THR A 97 10.83 11.71 15.51
N GLY A 98 9.77 12.04 14.76
CA GLY A 98 8.96 13.26 14.93
C GLY A 98 7.54 12.93 15.36
N SER A 99 6.57 13.62 14.77
CA SER A 99 5.14 13.38 14.99
C SER A 99 4.71 11.94 14.65
N PRO A 100 3.63 11.42 15.27
CA PRO A 100 3.10 10.11 14.91
C PRO A 100 2.88 9.97 13.41
N ALA A 101 3.54 9.00 12.82
CA ALA A 101 3.56 8.82 11.38
C ALA A 101 2.76 7.60 10.95
N LEU A 102 1.84 7.81 10.01
CA LEU A 102 1.20 6.75 9.22
C LEU A 102 1.77 6.76 7.81
N VAL A 103 2.39 5.65 7.40
CA VAL A 103 2.89 5.43 6.04
C VAL A 103 1.98 4.45 5.31
N VAL A 104 1.43 4.84 4.17
CA VAL A 104 0.50 4.02 3.37
C VAL A 104 1.17 3.59 2.07
N SER A 105 1.14 2.28 1.80
CA SER A 105 1.57 1.68 0.54
C SER A 105 0.36 1.11 -0.20
N SER A 106 0.07 1.59 -1.40
CA SER A 106 -1.02 1.05 -2.23
C SER A 106 -0.48 0.05 -3.25
N PHE A 107 -0.90 -1.20 -3.10
CA PHE A 107 -0.72 -2.30 -4.05
C PHE A 107 -2.01 -2.55 -4.85
N VAL A 108 -3.00 -1.65 -4.78
CA VAL A 108 -4.27 -1.77 -5.53
C VAL A 108 -4.05 -1.89 -7.05
N PRO A 109 -3.07 -1.21 -7.67
CA PRO A 109 -2.75 -1.41 -9.09
C PRO A 109 -2.06 -2.74 -9.41
N PHE A 110 -1.58 -3.47 -8.41
CA PHE A 110 -0.89 -4.75 -8.60
C PHE A 110 -1.91 -5.88 -8.71
N HIS A 111 -2.19 -6.29 -9.95
CA HIS A 111 -3.04 -7.44 -10.23
C HIS A 111 -2.24 -8.73 -10.14
N VAL A 112 -2.65 -9.63 -9.27
CA VAL A 112 -2.03 -10.95 -9.15
C VAL A 112 -2.77 -11.94 -10.04
N GLU A 113 -2.26 -12.09 -11.25
CA GLU A 113 -2.59 -13.20 -12.14
C GLU A 113 -1.87 -14.46 -11.61
N GLY A 114 -2.43 -15.06 -10.55
CA GLY A 114 -1.77 -16.09 -9.75
C GLY A 114 -2.22 -17.53 -10.03
N ASP A 115 -2.79 -17.81 -11.20
CA ASP A 115 -3.17 -19.19 -11.56
C ASP A 115 -1.99 -19.94 -12.18
N PHE A 116 -1.30 -20.70 -11.34
CA PHE A 116 -0.19 -21.57 -11.75
C PHE A 116 -0.63 -23.02 -12.00
N GLY A 117 -1.91 -23.23 -12.37
CA GLY A 117 -2.52 -24.56 -12.54
C GLY A 117 -3.24 -25.07 -11.28
N PHE A 118 -3.36 -24.23 -10.25
CA PHE A 118 -4.06 -24.52 -8.99
C PHE A 118 -5.34 -23.69 -8.83
N GLY A 119 -5.71 -22.92 -9.85
CA GLY A 119 -6.74 -21.91 -9.78
C GLY A 119 -6.20 -20.58 -9.24
N ARG A 120 -7.04 -19.54 -9.31
CA ARG A 120 -6.68 -18.21 -8.83
C ARG A 120 -6.52 -18.20 -7.30
N PRO A 121 -5.56 -17.41 -6.77
CA PRO A 121 -5.38 -17.32 -5.33
C PRO A 121 -6.62 -16.73 -4.67
N ARG A 122 -7.05 -17.31 -3.55
CA ARG A 122 -8.18 -16.78 -2.76
C ARG A 122 -7.77 -15.59 -1.89
N LEU A 123 -6.50 -15.53 -1.51
CA LEU A 123 -5.92 -14.51 -0.64
C LEU A 123 -4.50 -14.19 -1.10
N VAL A 124 -4.21 -12.90 -1.23
CA VAL A 124 -2.86 -12.39 -1.48
C VAL A 124 -2.60 -11.32 -0.44
N ILE A 125 -1.52 -11.50 0.33
CA ILE A 125 -1.10 -10.54 1.34
C ILE A 125 0.33 -10.10 1.00
N PRO A 126 0.53 -8.83 0.58
CA PRO A 126 1.87 -8.29 0.49
C PRO A 126 2.54 -8.34 1.87
N TRP A 127 3.67 -9.03 1.94
CA TRP A 127 4.47 -9.09 3.15
C TRP A 127 5.75 -8.28 2.96
N ILE A 128 5.85 -7.21 3.74
CA ILE A 128 7.03 -6.35 3.76
C ILE A 128 7.74 -6.60 5.08
N ARG A 129 9.03 -6.95 5.03
CA ARG A 129 9.85 -7.17 6.22
C ARG A 129 9.67 -5.99 7.20
N PRO A 130 9.32 -6.23 8.47
CA PRO A 130 9.26 -5.17 9.48
C PRO A 130 10.63 -4.51 9.64
N GLY A 131 10.67 -3.18 9.49
CA GLY A 131 11.78 -2.35 9.93
C GLY A 131 11.46 -1.70 11.27
N ARG A 132 12.32 -0.78 11.72
CA ARG A 132 11.92 0.18 12.77
C ARG A 132 10.94 1.15 12.11
N LEU A 133 9.65 0.92 12.32
CA LEU A 133 8.58 1.73 11.76
C LEU A 133 8.38 2.99 12.61
N GLY A 134 7.79 4.02 12.01
CA GLY A 134 7.07 5.04 12.77
C GLY A 134 5.86 4.46 13.52
N SER A 135 4.88 5.30 13.84
CA SER A 135 3.73 4.87 14.64
C SER A 135 2.84 3.84 13.93
N ALA A 136 2.75 3.91 12.60
CA ALA A 136 1.92 3.04 11.79
C ALA A 136 2.45 2.88 10.35
N ALA A 137 2.30 1.68 9.79
CA ALA A 137 2.46 1.42 8.38
C ALA A 137 1.33 0.52 7.86
N MET A 138 0.67 0.94 6.79
CA MET A 138 -0.44 0.22 6.18
C MET A 138 -0.11 -0.14 4.74
N THR A 139 -0.48 -1.36 4.36
CA THR A 139 -0.43 -1.81 2.97
C THR A 139 -1.84 -2.15 2.54
N VAL A 140 -2.28 -1.54 1.43
CA VAL A 140 -3.62 -1.75 0.86
C VAL A 140 -3.45 -2.56 -0.41
N ALA A 141 -4.05 -3.74 -0.47
CA ALA A 141 -4.07 -4.61 -1.64
C ALA A 141 -5.50 -4.82 -2.10
N ARG A 142 -5.67 -5.05 -3.40
CA ARG A 142 -6.96 -5.50 -3.93
C ARG A 142 -7.22 -6.94 -3.51
N SER A 143 -8.47 -7.26 -3.17
CA SER A 143 -8.87 -8.66 -2.98
C SER A 143 -8.74 -9.43 -4.30
N PRO A 144 -8.11 -10.62 -4.31
CA PRO A 144 -8.05 -11.48 -5.50
C PRO A 144 -9.42 -11.95 -6.01
N VAL A 145 -10.46 -11.83 -5.18
CA VAL A 145 -11.85 -12.14 -5.55
C VAL A 145 -12.41 -11.10 -6.53
N GLU A 146 -11.78 -9.92 -6.64
CA GLU A 146 -12.15 -8.85 -7.57
C GLU A 146 -13.60 -8.36 -7.40
N ASP A 147 -14.15 -8.47 -6.20
CA ASP A 147 -15.49 -8.01 -5.78
C ASP A 147 -15.53 -6.53 -5.34
N GLY A 148 -14.43 -5.81 -5.58
CA GLY A 148 -14.24 -4.43 -5.12
C GLY A 148 -13.74 -4.29 -3.68
N SER A 149 -13.62 -5.39 -2.92
CA SER A 149 -13.08 -5.35 -1.57
C SER A 149 -11.55 -5.16 -1.56
N TRP A 150 -11.06 -4.54 -0.48
CA TRP A 150 -9.62 -4.36 -0.23
C TRP A 150 -9.19 -5.16 0.99
N LEU A 151 -7.97 -5.68 0.90
CA LEU A 151 -7.26 -6.29 2.02
C LEU A 151 -6.21 -5.32 2.53
N ILE A 152 -6.26 -5.04 3.83
CA ILE A 152 -5.38 -4.07 4.47
C ILE A 152 -4.54 -4.81 5.49
N THR A 153 -3.22 -4.75 5.35
CA THR A 153 -2.30 -5.12 6.43
C THR A 153 -1.80 -3.88 7.12
N ALA A 154 -2.17 -3.76 8.40
CA ALA A 154 -1.73 -2.67 9.27
C ALA A 154 -0.68 -3.19 10.24
N ARG A 155 0.42 -2.45 10.37
CA ARG A 155 1.42 -2.63 11.42
C ARG A 155 1.41 -1.37 12.24
N LEU A 156 0.95 -1.49 13.48
CA LEU A 156 0.67 -0.38 14.36
C LEU A 156 1.41 -0.62 15.68
N TRP A 157 1.69 0.45 16.44
CA TRP A 157 2.03 0.27 17.84
C TRP A 157 0.87 -0.39 18.59
N PRO A 158 1.12 -1.25 19.60
CA PRO A 158 0.08 -2.01 20.29
C PRO A 158 -1.10 -1.14 20.76
N ARG A 159 -0.83 -0.01 21.40
CA ARG A 159 -1.87 0.93 21.86
C ARG A 159 -2.74 1.51 20.74
N LEU A 160 -2.17 1.68 19.54
CA LEU A 160 -2.92 2.14 18.37
C LEU A 160 -3.75 1.01 17.77
N ALA A 161 -3.25 -0.22 17.78
CA ALA A 161 -4.05 -1.39 17.39
C ALA A 161 -5.25 -1.57 18.34
N ASP A 162 -5.02 -1.49 19.66
CA ASP A 162 -6.09 -1.60 20.66
C ASP A 162 -7.19 -0.53 20.45
N ALA A 163 -6.78 0.71 20.13
CA ALA A 163 -7.72 1.80 19.86
C ALA A 163 -8.54 1.58 18.57
N VAL A 164 -7.92 1.05 17.52
CA VAL A 164 -8.61 0.70 16.26
C VAL A 164 -9.58 -0.46 16.47
N ASP A 165 -9.18 -1.47 17.25
CA ASP A 165 -10.02 -2.65 17.52
C ASP A 165 -11.21 -2.34 18.45
N ALA A 166 -11.06 -1.34 19.34
CA ALA A 166 -12.11 -0.92 20.26
C ALA A 166 -13.18 -0.01 19.64
N ASP A 167 -12.95 0.53 18.44
CA ASP A 167 -13.88 1.43 17.77
C ASP A 167 -15.13 0.67 17.26
N PRO A 168 -16.34 0.93 17.81
CA PRO A 168 -17.56 0.25 17.37
C PRO A 168 -17.93 0.57 15.93
N ASP A 169 -17.54 1.75 15.44
CA ASP A 169 -17.78 2.23 14.08
C ASP A 169 -16.58 1.97 13.16
N ALA A 170 -15.62 1.12 13.60
CA ALA A 170 -14.40 0.83 12.87
C ALA A 170 -14.67 0.48 11.40
N VAL A 171 -14.12 1.29 10.50
CA VAL A 171 -14.13 1.05 9.05
C VAL A 171 -13.38 -0.23 8.70
N LEU A 172 -12.29 -0.50 9.42
CA LEU A 172 -11.51 -1.72 9.26
C LEU A 172 -12.18 -2.88 9.98
N LYS A 173 -12.60 -3.89 9.23
CA LYS A 173 -13.15 -5.13 9.80
C LYS A 173 -12.07 -6.22 9.83
N PRO A 174 -11.97 -7.02 10.92
CA PRO A 174 -11.02 -8.12 11.01
C PRO A 174 -11.17 -9.11 9.85
N ALA A 175 -10.05 -9.54 9.28
CA ALA A 175 -9.98 -10.51 8.19
C ALA A 175 -10.19 -11.94 8.72
N THR A 176 -11.44 -12.31 8.99
CA THR A 176 -11.82 -13.65 9.45
C THR A 176 -11.97 -14.63 8.29
N ALA A 177 -11.85 -15.93 8.55
CA ALA A 177 -12.05 -16.97 7.53
C ALA A 177 -13.41 -16.83 6.82
N ALA A 178 -14.48 -16.52 7.56
CA ALA A 178 -15.80 -16.28 6.98
C ALA A 178 -15.82 -15.09 6.01
N ARG A 179 -15.26 -13.93 6.40
CA ARG A 179 -15.21 -12.73 5.54
C ARG A 179 -14.30 -12.89 4.33
N LEU A 180 -13.26 -13.70 4.45
CA LEU A 180 -12.37 -14.06 3.36
C LEU A 180 -12.92 -15.21 2.49
N GLY A 181 -14.10 -15.74 2.84
CA GLY A 181 -14.74 -16.83 2.11
C GLY A 181 -13.94 -18.14 2.13
N PHE A 182 -13.25 -18.41 3.24
CA PHE A 182 -12.63 -19.70 3.60
C PHE A 182 -13.54 -20.58 4.49
N GLY A 183 -14.74 -20.10 4.82
CA GLY A 183 -15.73 -20.92 5.53
C GLY A 183 -16.17 -22.12 4.69
N ALA A 184 -16.69 -23.16 5.35
CA ALA A 184 -17.34 -24.26 4.65
C ALA A 184 -18.47 -23.68 3.75
N PRO A 185 -18.62 -24.16 2.51
CA PRO A 185 -19.71 -23.71 1.65
C PRO A 185 -21.05 -23.96 2.35
N ASP A 186 -21.99 -23.03 2.20
CA ASP A 186 -23.36 -23.27 2.62
C ASP A 186 -23.86 -24.53 1.86
N PRO A 187 -24.47 -25.53 2.53
CA PRO A 187 -25.07 -26.67 1.85
C PRO A 187 -25.97 -26.28 0.67
N ALA A 188 -26.58 -25.09 0.71
CA ALA A 188 -27.37 -24.53 -0.39
C ALA A 188 -26.54 -24.20 -1.65
N ASP A 189 -25.30 -23.73 -1.51
CA ASP A 189 -24.40 -23.40 -2.62
C ASP A 189 -23.88 -24.67 -3.32
N VAL A 190 -23.69 -25.75 -2.55
CA VAL A 190 -23.30 -27.07 -3.07
C VAL A 190 -24.41 -27.68 -3.93
N MET A 191 -25.68 -27.47 -3.54
CA MET A 191 -26.84 -27.97 -4.26
C MET A 191 -27.06 -27.26 -5.60
N GLN A 192 -26.81 -25.94 -5.66
CA GLN A 192 -26.88 -25.14 -6.90
C GLN A 192 -25.78 -25.53 -7.92
N MET A 193 -24.56 -25.85 -7.45
CA MET A 193 -23.49 -26.31 -8.33
C MET A 193 -23.79 -27.68 -8.96
N GLN A 194 -24.44 -28.59 -8.21
CA GLN A 194 -24.81 -29.91 -8.74
C GLN A 194 -25.91 -29.82 -9.82
N ASP A 195 -26.90 -28.94 -9.65
CA ASP A 195 -27.96 -28.74 -10.65
C ASP A 195 -27.45 -28.10 -11.94
N THR A 196 -26.43 -27.25 -11.86
CA THR A 196 -25.84 -26.60 -13.03
C THR A 196 -24.98 -27.58 -13.85
N THR A 197 -24.34 -28.53 -13.17
CA THR A 197 -23.51 -29.56 -13.83
C THR A 197 -24.35 -30.69 -14.45
N SER A 198 -25.57 -30.91 -13.96
CA SER A 198 -26.48 -31.93 -14.48
C SER A 198 -27.34 -31.45 -15.66
N ARG A 199 -27.23 -30.17 -16.06
CA ARG A 199 -27.95 -29.56 -17.19
C ARG A 199 -27.07 -29.28 -18.42
N MET A 200 -25.86 -29.84 -18.47
CA MET A 200 -24.99 -29.84 -19.67
C MET A 200 -24.97 -31.22 -20.32
#